data_AF-A0AA38KBM4-F1
#
_entry.id   AF-A0AA38KBM4-F1
#
_cell.length_a   1.000
_cell.length_b   1.000
_cell.length_c   1.000
_cell.angle_alpha   90.00
_cell.angle_beta   90.00
_cell.angle_gamma   90.00
#
_symmetry.space_group_name_H-M   'P 1'
#
loop_
_entity.id
_entity.type
_entity.pdbx_description
1 polymer ?
#
loop_
_entity_poly.entity_id
_entity_poly.type
_entity_poly.pdbx_seq_one_letter_code
_entity_poly.pdbx_strand_id
1 'polypeptide(L)'
;MSFVSNSSDSSHRTIQSEGSDPYQIYSLHKLNSSILCLAANDQYIFSGNQDNDILVWDKKTFEFKKATLQRHSRTVLALVYAEDKQWLLSSSGDSIVRVWSTITLKPVYIIDTHAETCAGDLYSIAWCPTLQTIYIGCQNTSLQRYRFTPVVSASDSGTTTPNGTVVRKAHKFFDSYPQFERRPADLNANNPQTPNPYLSPEVPRLEVPSTNVIESEHFGYIYCMTVLDEREFGVTLATGSGDETVKVWRCTTLGPSLVHTFECNYGAVLALVAHGEMVYGGCQDGHIKIMDLETKTLVRSIIVQKGIDILNLSLIDSDLYASSANGQVKVWNVVPPLPRFRSSSQEDAIPSDCSKLGGDRISYALSKFVSIPSVSCYLTHREDCRQAAIWHYDVIPAPPEEWNSDPFTLDGRNGYLYGRGVTDYKGPIIAIAFAAAELLYRRSLAVDVVFLVEGQEECGSINFSSAHQIGHVDAILVSNSTWISEDTPCITYGLRGVIHCSIEICNKLPDSHSGVNGGGVAEPMKDMINLLSMLMDKQQRIQIPGFYDHVWPQIEAEKELYSQLATITQKPASYMASRWREPALTIHNVEVSGPNNSTVIPGTVNSQISLRI
;
A
#
# COMPACT_ATOMS: atom_id res chain seq x y z
N MET A 1 33.40 0.26 -20.81
CA MET A 1 32.88 -0.41 -19.59
C MET A 1 33.02 -1.91 -19.79
N SER A 2 33.48 -2.61 -18.76
CA SER A 2 33.60 -4.07 -18.73
C SER A 2 32.52 -4.63 -17.82
N PHE A 3 31.74 -5.60 -18.32
CA PHE A 3 30.75 -6.34 -17.53
C PHE A 3 31.44 -7.58 -16.96
N VAL A 4 31.42 -7.74 -15.63
CA VAL A 4 31.86 -8.96 -14.95
C VAL A 4 30.86 -9.28 -13.85
N SER A 5 30.21 -10.43 -13.98
CA SER A 5 29.39 -11.06 -12.95
C SER A 5 30.24 -11.94 -12.05
N ASN A 6 29.93 -11.98 -10.76
CA ASN A 6 30.28 -13.09 -9.88
C ASN A 6 29.28 -13.12 -8.72
N SER A 7 28.68 -14.30 -8.48
CA SER A 7 27.85 -14.54 -7.30
C SER A 7 28.15 -15.91 -6.69
N SER A 8 28.42 -15.92 -5.40
CA SER A 8 28.19 -17.07 -4.52
C SER A 8 27.61 -16.52 -3.21
N ASP A 9 26.29 -16.63 -3.00
CA ASP A 9 25.80 -17.44 -1.88
C ASP A 9 24.27 -17.62 -1.85
N SER A 10 23.94 -18.86 -1.49
CA SER A 10 22.69 -19.56 -1.21
C SER A 10 21.44 -18.79 -0.72
N SER A 11 20.46 -18.62 -1.61
CA SER A 11 19.02 -18.92 -1.40
C SER A 11 18.19 -18.64 -2.67
N HIS A 12 18.77 -18.89 -3.83
CA HIS A 12 18.17 -18.58 -5.13
C HIS A 12 17.56 -19.84 -5.74
N ARG A 13 16.34 -19.73 -6.29
CA ARG A 13 15.97 -20.56 -7.44
C ARG A 13 16.94 -20.17 -8.55
N THR A 14 17.96 -20.99 -8.76
CA THR A 14 18.84 -20.91 -9.91
C THR A 14 17.96 -20.93 -11.14
N ILE A 15 17.95 -19.82 -11.90
CA ILE A 15 17.45 -19.86 -13.26
C ILE A 15 18.32 -20.92 -13.94
N GLN A 16 17.72 -22.06 -14.29
CA GLN A 16 18.27 -22.91 -15.34
C GLN A 16 18.15 -22.09 -16.63
N SER A 17 19.05 -21.14 -16.84
CA SER A 17 19.31 -20.60 -18.16
C SER A 17 20.39 -21.50 -18.73
N GLU A 18 20.07 -22.20 -19.82
CA GLU A 18 21.06 -22.82 -20.70
C GLU A 18 21.94 -21.77 -21.43
N GLY A 19 22.31 -20.68 -20.75
CA GLY A 19 23.13 -19.59 -21.27
C GLY A 19 24.38 -19.45 -20.44
N SER A 20 25.54 -19.34 -21.11
CA SER A 20 26.81 -18.99 -20.51
C SER A 20 26.72 -17.67 -19.73
N ASP A 21 27.60 -17.49 -18.73
CA ASP A 21 27.78 -16.20 -18.05
C ASP A 21 27.90 -15.06 -19.07
N PRO A 22 27.31 -13.89 -18.80
CA PRO A 22 27.41 -12.74 -19.68
C PRO A 22 28.89 -12.36 -19.86
N TYR A 23 29.37 -12.42 -21.09
CA TYR A 23 30.73 -12.01 -21.43
C TYR A 23 30.71 -10.67 -22.17
N GLN A 24 31.75 -9.87 -21.94
CA GLN A 24 31.90 -8.58 -22.60
C GLN A 24 32.09 -8.79 -24.12
N ILE A 25 31.15 -8.26 -24.92
CA ILE A 25 31.22 -8.34 -26.38
C ILE A 25 32.08 -7.19 -26.94
N TYR A 26 31.87 -5.97 -26.46
CA TYR A 26 32.61 -4.77 -26.89
C TYR A 26 32.89 -3.84 -25.71
N SER A 27 33.96 -3.04 -25.81
CA SER A 27 34.24 -1.93 -24.88
C SER A 27 34.52 -0.65 -25.65
N LEU A 28 33.56 0.26 -25.58
CA LEU A 28 33.69 1.62 -26.09
C LEU A 28 34.44 2.46 -25.06
N HIS A 29 35.55 3.06 -25.47
CA HIS A 29 36.32 3.98 -24.67
C HIS A 29 36.90 5.06 -25.55
N LYS A 30 36.70 6.31 -25.14
CA LYS A 30 37.31 7.47 -25.79
C LYS A 30 37.42 8.55 -24.72
N LEU A 31 38.66 8.94 -24.42
CA LEU A 31 39.07 9.90 -23.37
C LEU A 31 39.16 9.31 -21.96
N ASN A 32 39.90 10.00 -21.07
CA ASN A 32 40.06 9.67 -19.65
C ASN A 32 38.86 10.14 -18.79
N SER A 33 37.69 10.34 -19.41
CA SER A 33 36.50 10.92 -18.79
C SER A 33 35.45 9.87 -18.48
N SER A 34 34.81 9.96 -17.31
CA SER A 34 33.69 9.08 -16.95
C SER A 34 32.45 9.35 -17.83
N ILE A 35 31.81 8.27 -18.27
CA ILE A 35 30.48 8.32 -18.92
C ILE A 35 29.44 8.29 -17.80
N LEU A 36 28.49 9.22 -17.83
CA LEU A 36 27.49 9.38 -16.77
C LEU A 36 26.08 8.98 -17.23
N CYS A 37 25.81 9.13 -18.52
CA CYS A 37 24.49 8.81 -19.08
C CYS A 37 24.62 8.27 -20.51
N LEU A 38 23.63 7.46 -20.89
CA LEU A 38 23.53 6.82 -22.20
C LEU A 38 22.12 6.99 -22.75
N ALA A 39 22.03 7.12 -24.07
CA ALA A 39 20.78 6.96 -24.81
C ALA A 39 21.12 6.29 -26.15
N ALA A 40 20.15 5.63 -26.77
CA ALA A 40 20.37 5.00 -28.08
C ALA A 40 19.12 5.10 -28.94
N ASN A 41 19.33 5.07 -30.26
CA ASN A 41 18.27 4.85 -31.23
C ASN A 41 18.64 3.68 -32.15
N ASP A 42 18.02 3.57 -33.32
CA ASP A 42 18.30 2.48 -34.26
C ASP A 42 19.68 2.55 -34.92
N GLN A 43 20.27 3.74 -34.99
CA GLN A 43 21.51 4.00 -35.72
C GLN A 43 22.71 4.25 -34.81
N TYR A 44 22.50 4.94 -33.69
CA TYR A 44 23.54 5.49 -32.86
C TYR A 44 23.35 5.17 -31.38
N ILE A 45 24.48 5.03 -30.69
CA ILE A 45 24.58 5.10 -29.23
C ILE A 45 25.15 6.47 -28.90
N PHE A 46 24.55 7.17 -27.93
CA PHE A 46 24.97 8.46 -27.43
C PHE A 46 25.48 8.29 -26.00
N SER A 47 26.64 8.87 -25.69
CA SER A 47 27.19 8.84 -24.33
C SER A 47 27.58 10.23 -23.87
N GLY A 48 26.96 10.71 -22.80
CA GLY A 48 27.30 11.97 -22.14
C GLY A 48 28.39 11.75 -21.10
N ASN A 49 29.41 12.61 -21.11
CA ASN A 49 30.55 12.49 -20.20
C ASN A 49 30.65 13.67 -19.20
N GLN A 50 31.58 13.52 -18.27
CA GLN A 50 31.91 14.54 -17.28
C GLN A 50 32.59 15.79 -17.88
N ASP A 51 33.18 15.67 -19.07
CA ASP A 51 33.91 16.75 -19.76
C ASP A 51 33.00 17.58 -20.71
N ASN A 52 31.68 17.49 -20.55
CA ASN A 52 30.66 18.29 -21.26
C ASN A 52 30.36 17.85 -22.70
N ASP A 53 30.96 16.76 -23.16
CA ASP A 53 30.80 16.22 -24.50
C ASP A 53 29.73 15.12 -24.55
N ILE A 54 29.04 15.05 -25.68
CA ILE A 54 28.23 13.88 -26.05
C ILE A 54 28.91 13.20 -27.23
N LEU A 55 29.39 11.98 -27.00
CA LEU A 55 30.02 11.15 -28.01
C LEU A 55 28.95 10.35 -28.76
N VAL A 56 29.12 10.22 -30.08
CA VAL A 56 28.21 9.48 -30.96
C VAL A 56 28.93 8.26 -31.51
N TRP A 57 28.34 7.09 -31.30
CA TRP A 57 28.88 5.80 -31.73
C TRP A 57 27.92 5.16 -32.72
N ASP A 58 28.44 4.55 -33.77
CA ASP A 58 27.62 3.73 -34.66
C ASP A 58 27.18 2.46 -33.93
N LYS A 59 25.87 2.19 -33.90
CA LYS A 59 25.31 1.04 -33.18
C LYS A 59 25.63 -0.30 -33.86
N LYS A 60 25.89 -0.31 -35.17
CA LYS A 60 26.19 -1.54 -35.93
C LYS A 60 27.68 -1.86 -35.92
N THR A 61 28.53 -0.86 -36.12
CA THR A 61 30.00 -1.07 -36.16
C THR A 61 30.68 -0.88 -34.83
N PHE A 62 30.01 -0.26 -33.84
CA PHE A 62 30.59 0.14 -32.55
C PHE A 62 31.78 1.11 -32.71
N GLU A 63 31.89 1.78 -33.85
CA GLU A 63 32.94 2.76 -34.09
C GLU A 63 32.52 4.16 -33.66
N PHE A 64 33.50 4.93 -33.18
CA PHE A 64 33.29 6.33 -32.87
C PHE A 64 33.04 7.11 -34.16
N LYS A 65 31.83 7.68 -34.31
CA LYS A 65 31.54 8.59 -35.40
C LYS A 65 32.19 9.93 -35.06
N LYS A 66 33.00 10.50 -35.96
CA LYS A 66 33.74 11.77 -35.77
C LYS A 66 32.92 13.00 -35.32
N ALA A 67 31.61 12.88 -35.14
CA ALA A 67 30.75 13.91 -34.59
C ALA A 67 30.72 13.82 -33.05
N THR A 68 31.31 14.81 -32.38
CA THR A 68 31.03 15.10 -30.97
C THR A 68 30.01 16.23 -30.91
N LEU A 69 28.92 16.08 -30.15
CA LEU A 69 27.95 17.16 -29.95
C LEU A 69 28.48 18.08 -28.84
N GLN A 70 29.37 19.01 -29.21
CA GLN A 70 30.05 19.90 -28.27
C GLN A 70 29.32 21.23 -28.16
N ARG A 71 28.52 21.41 -27.11
CA ARG A 71 27.96 22.73 -26.75
C ARG A 71 27.67 22.94 -25.26
N HIS A 72 27.61 21.91 -24.43
CA HIS A 72 27.45 22.10 -22.99
C HIS A 72 28.73 22.71 -22.40
N SER A 73 28.57 23.55 -21.39
CA SER A 73 29.71 24.17 -20.67
C SER A 73 30.06 23.45 -19.36
N ARG A 74 29.28 22.44 -18.99
CA ARG A 74 29.45 21.59 -17.80
C ARG A 74 29.00 20.16 -18.09
N THR A 75 29.25 19.26 -17.13
CA THR A 75 28.92 17.84 -17.15
C THR A 75 27.56 17.54 -17.79
N VAL A 76 27.50 16.52 -18.65
CA VAL A 76 26.22 16.01 -19.18
C VAL A 76 25.66 14.96 -18.22
N LEU A 77 24.47 15.20 -17.69
CA LEU A 77 23.91 14.44 -16.56
C LEU A 77 22.85 13.43 -16.99
N ALA A 78 22.01 13.77 -17.97
CA ALA A 78 21.03 12.84 -18.53
C ALA A 78 20.86 13.01 -20.04
N LEU A 79 20.53 11.90 -20.70
CA LEU A 79 20.19 11.82 -22.11
C LEU A 79 18.86 11.09 -22.27
N VAL A 80 17.94 11.65 -23.06
CA VAL A 80 16.66 11.02 -23.40
C VAL A 80 16.43 11.10 -24.90
N TYR A 81 16.08 9.96 -25.50
CA TYR A 81 15.72 9.90 -26.91
C TYR A 81 14.21 10.06 -27.09
N ALA A 82 13.80 11.07 -27.85
CA ALA A 82 12.43 11.33 -28.25
C ALA A 82 12.21 10.80 -29.68
N GLU A 83 11.66 9.59 -29.77
CA GLU A 83 11.52 8.84 -31.02
C GLU A 83 10.58 9.54 -32.03
N ASP A 84 9.47 10.09 -31.56
CA ASP A 84 8.46 10.76 -32.39
C ASP A 84 9.01 11.99 -33.13
N LYS A 85 10.05 12.63 -32.60
CA LYS A 85 10.73 13.79 -33.22
C LYS A 85 12.10 13.48 -33.77
N GLN A 86 12.63 12.28 -33.53
CA GLN A 86 14.02 11.95 -33.80
C GLN A 86 14.96 12.97 -33.13
N TRP A 87 14.67 13.27 -31.85
CA TRP A 87 15.44 14.21 -31.03
C TRP A 87 16.20 13.49 -29.93
N LEU A 88 17.40 13.98 -29.65
CA LEU A 88 18.13 13.68 -28.43
C LEU A 88 18.03 14.89 -27.52
N LEU A 89 17.53 14.69 -26.31
CA LEU A 89 17.48 15.69 -25.25
C LEU A 89 18.67 15.46 -24.33
N SER A 90 19.40 16.52 -23.98
CA SER A 90 20.53 16.44 -23.06
C SER A 90 20.42 17.50 -21.97
N SER A 91 20.52 17.06 -20.72
CA SER A 91 20.60 17.94 -19.55
C SER A 91 22.03 18.01 -19.03
N SER A 92 22.36 19.11 -18.35
CA SER A 92 23.72 19.37 -17.90
C SER A 92 23.76 20.20 -16.63
N GLY A 93 24.91 20.17 -15.96
CA GLY A 93 25.24 21.07 -14.86
C GLY A 93 25.31 22.55 -15.23
N ASP A 94 25.17 22.90 -16.52
CA ASP A 94 25.10 24.28 -17.01
C ASP A 94 23.69 24.88 -16.93
N SER A 95 22.75 24.17 -16.28
CA SER A 95 21.34 24.56 -16.11
C SER A 95 20.56 24.72 -17.43
N ILE A 96 21.07 24.14 -18.53
CA ILE A 96 20.48 24.21 -19.87
C ILE A 96 20.14 22.80 -20.35
N VAL A 97 18.98 22.69 -20.99
CA VAL A 97 18.65 21.50 -21.81
C VAL A 97 18.92 21.83 -23.28
N ARG A 98 19.63 20.93 -23.97
CA ARG A 98 19.84 21.04 -25.43
C ARG A 98 19.06 19.95 -26.15
N VAL A 99 18.49 20.32 -27.30
CA VAL A 99 17.77 19.41 -28.19
C VAL A 99 18.57 19.25 -29.46
N TRP A 100 18.86 18.01 -29.84
CA TRP A 100 19.67 17.69 -31.02
C TRP A 100 18.86 16.83 -31.98
N SER A 101 19.03 17.05 -33.29
CA SER A 101 18.47 16.17 -34.30
C SER A 101 19.34 14.93 -34.42
N THR A 102 18.78 13.74 -34.24
CA THR A 102 19.53 12.48 -34.38
C THR A 102 19.83 12.13 -35.85
N ILE A 103 19.14 12.77 -36.79
CA ILE A 103 19.36 12.63 -38.23
C ILE A 103 20.56 13.47 -38.68
N THR A 104 20.57 14.76 -38.34
CA THR A 104 21.60 15.70 -38.81
C THR A 104 22.77 15.85 -37.84
N LEU A 105 22.62 15.38 -36.59
CA LEU A 105 23.57 15.57 -35.48
C LEU A 105 23.88 17.05 -35.22
N LYS A 106 22.88 17.92 -35.44
CA LYS A 106 22.96 19.37 -35.20
C LYS A 106 22.01 19.80 -34.09
N PRO A 107 22.34 20.86 -33.34
CA PRO A 107 21.45 21.43 -32.35
C PRO A 107 20.19 22.00 -33.02
N VAL A 108 19.04 21.75 -32.40
CA VAL A 108 17.71 22.21 -32.85
C VAL A 108 17.20 23.30 -31.94
N TYR A 109 17.26 23.10 -30.61
CA TYR A 109 16.82 24.07 -29.61
C TYR A 109 17.77 24.11 -28.42
N ILE A 110 17.81 25.26 -27.77
CA ILE A 110 18.39 25.46 -26.44
C ILE A 110 17.25 25.87 -25.53
N ILE A 111 17.04 25.17 -24.42
CA ILE A 111 16.00 25.47 -23.43
C ILE A 111 16.69 25.96 -22.15
N ASP A 112 16.46 27.21 -21.81
CA ASP A 112 16.83 27.77 -20.52
C ASP A 112 15.78 27.42 -19.47
N THR A 113 16.24 26.83 -18.38
CA THR A 113 15.44 26.71 -17.15
C THR A 113 15.11 28.08 -16.58
N HIS A 114 14.09 28.14 -15.74
CA HIS A 114 13.59 29.42 -15.25
C HIS A 114 14.64 30.18 -14.43
N ALA A 115 15.09 31.32 -14.96
CA ALA A 115 16.33 31.99 -14.56
C ALA A 115 16.33 32.56 -13.13
N GLU A 116 15.17 32.95 -12.58
CA GLU A 116 15.10 33.51 -11.22
C GLU A 116 15.41 32.47 -10.13
N THR A 117 15.21 31.19 -10.44
CA THR A 117 15.30 30.11 -9.46
C THR A 117 16.69 29.48 -9.34
N CYS A 118 17.65 29.84 -10.19
CA CYS A 118 18.97 29.21 -10.28
C CYS A 118 18.86 27.68 -10.22
N ALA A 119 18.31 27.05 -11.26
CA ALA A 119 17.99 25.60 -11.30
C ALA A 119 19.13 24.68 -10.85
N GLY A 120 20.39 25.11 -11.03
CA GLY A 120 21.58 24.34 -10.67
C GLY A 120 21.78 23.18 -11.64
N ASP A 121 22.27 22.06 -11.11
CA ASP A 121 22.44 20.84 -11.89
C ASP A 121 21.09 20.22 -12.29
N LEU A 122 20.98 19.78 -13.55
CA LEU A 122 19.79 19.13 -14.09
C LEU A 122 19.96 17.62 -14.11
N TYR A 123 19.68 16.95 -12.99
CA TYR A 123 19.96 15.52 -12.80
C TYR A 123 19.07 14.61 -13.65
N SER A 124 17.82 15.00 -13.90
CA SER A 124 16.86 14.15 -14.60
C SER A 124 15.98 14.92 -15.56
N ILE A 125 15.63 14.28 -16.68
CA ILE A 125 14.70 14.79 -17.69
C ILE A 125 13.82 13.64 -18.18
N ALA A 126 12.61 13.97 -18.63
CA ALA A 126 11.71 13.02 -19.27
C ALA A 126 10.96 13.68 -20.44
N TRP A 127 10.81 12.92 -21.54
CA TRP A 127 10.02 13.32 -22.69
C TRP A 127 8.66 12.64 -22.65
N CYS A 128 7.59 13.41 -22.77
CA CYS A 128 6.25 12.89 -23.00
C CYS A 128 5.81 13.18 -24.44
N PRO A 129 5.76 12.15 -25.32
CA PRO A 129 5.30 12.32 -26.70
C PRO A 129 3.83 12.73 -26.76
N THR A 130 2.94 12.18 -25.93
CA THR A 130 1.51 12.51 -25.96
C THR A 130 1.23 13.99 -25.69
N LEU A 131 1.91 14.59 -24.70
CA LEU A 131 1.76 16.00 -24.37
C LEU A 131 2.73 16.91 -25.11
N GLN A 132 3.69 16.37 -25.86
CA GLN A 132 4.77 17.13 -26.49
C GLN A 132 5.51 18.02 -25.47
N THR A 133 5.78 17.45 -24.29
CA THR A 133 6.30 18.18 -23.13
C THR A 133 7.56 17.50 -22.61
N ILE A 134 8.57 18.30 -22.30
CA ILE A 134 9.72 17.88 -21.51
C ILE A 134 9.50 18.25 -20.04
N TYR A 135 9.79 17.33 -19.14
CA TYR A 135 9.88 17.54 -17.70
C TYR A 135 11.35 17.56 -17.27
N ILE A 136 11.70 18.44 -16.34
CA ILE A 136 13.07 18.72 -15.93
C ILE A 136 13.12 18.72 -14.40
N GLY A 137 13.96 17.86 -13.84
CA GLY A 137 14.22 17.76 -12.41
C GLY A 137 15.48 18.53 -12.05
N CYS A 138 15.33 19.53 -11.18
CA CYS A 138 16.37 20.49 -10.86
C CYS A 138 17.00 20.26 -9.48
N GLN A 139 18.26 20.67 -9.31
CA GLN A 139 18.95 20.68 -8.02
C GLN A 139 18.29 21.62 -7.01
N ASN A 140 17.68 22.71 -7.47
CA ASN A 140 16.93 23.62 -6.59
C ASN A 140 15.57 23.07 -6.13
N THR A 141 15.35 21.75 -6.21
CA THR A 141 14.13 21.03 -5.81
C THR A 141 12.88 21.28 -6.68
N SER A 142 13.00 22.11 -7.72
CA SER A 142 11.88 22.40 -8.62
C SER A 142 11.68 21.33 -9.68
N LEU A 143 10.40 21.06 -9.99
CA LEU A 143 9.99 20.32 -11.19
C LEU A 143 9.53 21.33 -12.23
N GLN A 144 10.28 21.41 -13.33
CA GLN A 144 10.01 22.36 -14.42
C GLN A 144 9.49 21.63 -15.66
N ARG A 145 8.77 22.34 -16.52
CA ARG A 145 8.32 21.78 -17.81
C ARG A 145 8.38 22.79 -18.95
N TYR A 146 8.57 22.27 -20.16
CA TYR A 146 8.40 23.03 -21.39
C TYR A 146 7.56 22.25 -22.40
N ARG A 147 6.48 22.85 -22.90
CA ARG A 147 5.59 22.25 -23.90
C ARG A 147 5.92 22.82 -25.27
N PHE A 148 6.17 21.93 -26.23
CA PHE A 148 6.28 22.28 -27.63
C PHE A 148 4.87 22.38 -28.24
N THR A 149 4.54 23.53 -28.82
CA THR A 149 3.28 23.68 -29.55
C THR A 149 3.40 22.99 -30.91
N PRO A 150 2.46 22.11 -31.29
CA PRO A 150 2.40 21.60 -32.65
C PRO A 150 2.06 22.76 -33.60
N VAL A 151 2.89 22.95 -34.63
CA VAL A 151 2.57 23.88 -35.72
C VAL A 151 1.38 23.31 -36.48
N VAL A 152 0.18 23.82 -36.20
CA VAL A 152 -0.98 23.59 -37.07
C VAL A 152 -0.73 24.42 -38.31
N SER A 153 -0.57 23.78 -39.46
CA SER A 153 -0.49 24.43 -40.77
C SER A 153 -1.79 25.18 -41.05
N ALA A 154 -1.85 26.43 -40.59
CA ALA A 154 -2.83 27.40 -41.05
C ALA A 154 -2.45 27.81 -42.47
N SER A 155 -3.39 27.57 -43.39
CA SER A 155 -3.42 28.07 -44.75
C SER A 155 -3.08 29.56 -44.83
N ASP A 156 -2.33 29.92 -45.87
CA ASP A 156 -2.10 31.26 -46.40
C ASP A 156 -3.10 32.33 -45.92
N SER A 157 -2.61 33.26 -45.10
CA SER A 157 -2.76 34.70 -45.37
C SER A 157 -2.08 35.52 -44.26
N GLY A 158 -1.22 36.46 -44.65
CA GLY A 158 -0.86 37.61 -43.83
C GLY A 158 0.52 37.55 -43.19
N THR A 159 1.47 38.21 -43.84
CA THR A 159 2.75 38.64 -43.28
C THR A 159 2.57 39.39 -41.95
N THR A 160 2.99 38.79 -40.85
CA THR A 160 3.45 39.51 -39.66
C THR A 160 4.70 38.85 -39.12
N THR A 161 5.82 39.53 -39.28
CA THR A 161 7.08 39.29 -38.57
C THR A 161 6.80 39.18 -37.07
N PRO A 162 7.31 38.17 -36.35
CA PRO A 162 7.27 38.20 -34.90
C PRO A 162 8.26 39.27 -34.44
N ASN A 163 7.73 40.40 -33.95
CA ASN A 163 8.53 41.39 -33.22
C ASN A 163 9.01 40.72 -31.92
N GLY A 164 10.21 40.15 -31.97
CA GLY A 164 11.00 39.89 -30.77
C GLY A 164 11.38 41.23 -30.14
N THR A 165 10.55 41.72 -29.22
CA THR A 165 11.01 42.70 -28.25
C THR A 165 12.06 42.00 -27.40
N VAL A 166 13.34 42.24 -27.71
CA VAL A 166 14.47 41.95 -26.85
C VAL A 166 14.26 42.76 -25.58
N VAL A 167 13.63 42.16 -24.57
CA VAL A 167 13.61 42.73 -23.22
C VAL A 167 15.05 42.64 -22.73
N ARG A 168 15.74 43.77 -22.71
CA ARG A 168 17.05 43.91 -22.08
C ARG A 168 16.93 43.43 -20.64
N LYS A 169 17.74 42.43 -20.26
CA LYS A 169 17.89 41.97 -18.87
C LYS A 169 18.32 43.15 -18.00
N ALA A 170 17.45 43.64 -17.14
CA ALA A 170 17.84 44.55 -16.07
C ALA A 170 18.66 43.75 -15.04
N HIS A 171 19.93 44.08 -14.87
CA HIS A 171 20.80 43.44 -13.90
C HIS A 171 20.61 44.16 -12.56
N LYS A 172 19.91 43.52 -11.61
CA LYS A 172 19.61 44.07 -10.26
C LYS A 172 20.84 44.67 -9.54
N PHE A 173 22.04 44.23 -9.89
CA PHE A 173 23.31 44.72 -9.32
C PHE A 173 23.99 45.86 -10.11
N PHE A 174 23.82 45.94 -11.44
CA PHE A 174 24.51 46.95 -12.27
C PHE A 174 23.61 48.13 -12.66
N ASP A 175 22.29 47.98 -12.55
CA ASP A 175 21.32 49.03 -12.89
C ASP A 175 20.78 49.79 -11.65
N SER A 176 21.36 49.55 -10.47
CA SER A 176 21.04 50.29 -9.24
C SER A 176 22.00 51.47 -9.04
N TYR A 177 21.50 52.71 -9.18
CA TYR A 177 22.23 53.92 -8.78
C TYR A 177 22.32 54.04 -7.26
N PRO A 178 23.43 54.55 -6.70
CA PRO A 178 23.53 54.80 -5.27
C PRO A 178 22.86 56.14 -4.96
N GLN A 179 21.65 56.17 -4.37
CA GLN A 179 21.18 57.21 -3.42
C GLN A 179 19.70 57.05 -2.98
N PHE A 180 19.40 57.65 -1.82
CA PHE A 180 18.28 57.45 -0.90
C PHE A 180 16.86 57.85 -1.35
N GLU A 181 16.55 57.92 -2.64
CA GLU A 181 15.16 58.13 -3.11
C GLU A 181 14.80 57.14 -4.22
N ARG A 182 13.77 56.33 -3.98
CA ARG A 182 13.28 55.33 -4.95
C ARG A 182 12.73 56.04 -6.19
N ARG A 183 13.38 55.86 -7.34
CA ARG A 183 12.80 56.08 -8.68
C ARG A 183 12.67 54.74 -9.43
N PRO A 184 11.68 54.57 -10.32
CA PRO A 184 11.58 53.39 -11.19
C PRO A 184 12.76 53.35 -12.18
N ALA A 185 13.21 52.14 -12.56
CA ALA A 185 14.29 51.96 -13.53
C ALA A 185 13.91 52.53 -14.91
N ASP A 186 14.83 53.28 -15.54
CA ASP A 186 14.62 53.85 -16.86
C ASP A 186 14.85 52.79 -17.95
N LEU A 187 13.75 52.32 -18.53
CA LEU A 187 13.72 51.30 -19.59
C LEU A 187 14.30 51.80 -20.94
N ASN A 188 14.59 53.09 -21.09
CA ASN A 188 14.96 53.71 -22.37
C ASN A 188 16.41 54.21 -22.48
N ALA A 189 17.32 53.79 -21.59
CA ALA A 189 18.73 54.18 -21.66
C ALA A 189 19.44 53.55 -22.90
N ASN A 190 19.47 54.29 -24.00
CA ASN A 190 20.15 53.96 -25.26
C ASN A 190 21.67 54.14 -25.12
N ASN A 191 22.43 53.04 -25.18
CA ASN A 191 23.86 53.09 -25.45
C ASN A 191 24.11 52.53 -26.88
N PRO A 192 24.95 53.14 -27.72
CA PRO A 192 25.10 52.71 -29.11
C PRO A 192 25.76 51.32 -29.20
N GLN A 193 25.09 50.36 -29.85
CA GLN A 193 25.69 49.07 -30.23
C GLN A 193 26.42 49.20 -31.57
N THR A 194 27.70 48.85 -31.59
CA THR A 194 28.45 48.61 -32.83
C THR A 194 28.12 47.22 -33.39
N PRO A 195 27.82 47.05 -34.69
CA PRO A 195 27.47 45.74 -35.25
C PRO A 195 28.73 44.88 -35.48
N ASN A 196 28.70 43.63 -35.01
CA ASN A 196 29.78 42.64 -35.23
C ASN A 196 29.45 41.77 -36.48
N PRO A 197 30.33 41.63 -37.50
CA PRO A 197 29.94 41.12 -38.83
C PRO A 197 29.95 39.59 -39.00
N TYR A 198 29.92 38.79 -37.94
CA TYR A 198 30.03 37.33 -38.04
C TYR A 198 28.93 36.61 -37.24
N LEU A 199 27.70 36.54 -37.77
CA LEU A 199 26.63 35.73 -37.18
C LEU A 199 26.31 34.53 -38.08
N SER A 200 26.81 33.36 -37.67
CA SER A 200 26.23 32.06 -38.04
C SER A 200 24.75 32.03 -37.61
N PRO A 201 23.85 31.29 -38.28
CA PRO A 201 22.46 31.21 -37.86
C PRO A 201 22.38 30.72 -36.41
N GLU A 202 21.84 31.55 -35.52
CA GLU A 202 21.71 31.24 -34.09
C GLU A 202 20.68 30.13 -33.89
N VAL A 203 21.01 29.15 -33.04
CA VAL A 203 20.08 28.09 -32.63
C VAL A 203 18.94 28.73 -31.82
N PRO A 204 17.65 28.46 -32.13
CA PRO A 204 16.54 29.03 -31.39
C PRO A 204 16.62 28.70 -29.89
N ARG A 205 16.46 29.74 -29.06
CA ARG A 205 16.54 29.67 -27.61
C ARG A 205 15.15 29.84 -27.00
N LEU A 206 14.75 28.90 -26.17
CA LEU A 206 13.45 28.78 -25.52
C LEU A 206 13.62 28.96 -24.02
N GLU A 207 12.69 29.58 -23.34
CA GLU A 207 12.75 29.80 -21.88
C GLU A 207 11.55 29.13 -21.19
N VAL A 208 11.78 28.48 -20.07
CA VAL A 208 10.71 27.94 -19.22
C VAL A 208 10.01 29.11 -18.51
N PRO A 209 8.70 29.33 -18.75
CA PRO A 209 7.96 30.37 -18.07
C PRO A 209 7.74 30.00 -16.60
N SER A 210 7.63 31.01 -15.72
CA SER A 210 7.43 30.81 -14.27
C SER A 210 6.19 29.98 -13.93
N THR A 211 5.12 30.08 -14.73
CA THR A 211 3.89 29.28 -14.57
C THR A 211 4.09 27.78 -14.80
N ASN A 212 5.25 27.38 -15.34
CA ASN A 212 5.62 26.00 -15.60
C ASN A 212 6.69 25.48 -14.62
N VAL A 213 6.87 26.18 -13.50
CA VAL A 213 7.76 25.79 -12.41
C VAL A 213 6.90 25.38 -11.22
N ILE A 214 7.11 24.16 -10.74
CA ILE A 214 6.59 23.70 -9.45
C ILE A 214 7.75 23.76 -8.46
N GLU A 215 7.70 24.71 -7.53
CA GLU A 215 8.76 24.94 -6.55
C GLU A 215 8.62 24.03 -5.33
N SER A 216 9.75 23.47 -4.87
CA SER A 216 9.91 22.81 -3.56
C SER A 216 8.84 21.78 -3.20
N GLU A 217 8.31 21.09 -4.20
CA GLU A 217 7.47 19.93 -3.94
C GLU A 217 8.32 18.77 -3.40
N HIS A 218 9.49 18.53 -3.99
CA HIS A 218 10.47 17.68 -3.33
C HIS A 218 11.27 18.50 -2.31
N PHE A 219 11.64 17.89 -1.19
CA PHE A 219 12.56 18.47 -0.19
C PHE A 219 14.01 18.01 -0.39
N GLY A 220 14.31 17.59 -1.62
CA GLY A 220 15.62 17.10 -2.05
C GLY A 220 15.78 17.25 -3.57
N TYR A 221 16.96 16.92 -4.08
CA TYR A 221 17.23 16.99 -5.51
C TYR A 221 16.43 15.92 -6.24
N ILE A 222 15.88 16.25 -7.41
CA ILE A 222 15.13 15.30 -8.24
C ILE A 222 16.11 14.50 -9.10
N TYR A 223 16.60 13.38 -8.56
CA TYR A 223 17.67 12.58 -9.17
C TYR A 223 17.20 11.75 -10.37
N CYS A 224 15.95 11.30 -10.37
CA CYS A 224 15.43 10.42 -11.41
C CYS A 224 13.95 10.68 -11.69
N MET A 225 13.52 10.38 -12.92
CA MET A 225 12.11 10.46 -13.31
C MET A 225 11.81 9.52 -14.46
N THR A 226 10.53 9.11 -14.58
CA THR A 226 10.06 8.25 -15.67
C THR A 226 8.59 8.52 -15.99
N VAL A 227 8.21 8.40 -17.26
CA VAL A 227 6.81 8.47 -17.72
C VAL A 227 6.23 7.05 -17.70
N LEU A 228 5.07 6.88 -17.06
CA LEU A 228 4.53 5.57 -16.67
C LEU A 228 3.51 5.02 -17.68
N ASP A 229 2.40 5.73 -17.85
CA ASP A 229 1.30 5.35 -18.71
C ASP A 229 0.76 6.59 -19.44
N GLU A 230 0.36 6.38 -20.69
CA GLU A 230 -0.23 7.39 -21.57
C GLU A 230 -1.66 7.04 -22.01
N ARG A 231 -2.17 5.85 -21.65
CA ARG A 231 -3.37 5.28 -22.28
C ARG A 231 -4.67 5.57 -21.52
N GLU A 232 -4.89 4.93 -20.37
CA GLU A 232 -6.25 4.77 -19.82
C GLU A 232 -6.61 5.85 -18.78
N PHE A 233 -5.62 6.34 -18.03
CA PHE A 233 -5.82 7.34 -16.96
C PHE A 233 -5.15 8.70 -17.23
N GLY A 234 -4.69 8.90 -18.47
CA GLY A 234 -3.89 10.05 -18.89
C GLY A 234 -2.41 9.90 -18.56
N VAL A 235 -1.61 10.90 -18.96
CA VAL A 235 -0.15 10.86 -18.80
C VAL A 235 0.22 10.91 -17.33
N THR A 236 0.97 9.92 -16.87
CA THR A 236 1.49 9.88 -15.49
C THR A 236 3.01 9.95 -15.47
N LEU A 237 3.56 10.74 -14.56
CA LEU A 237 5.00 10.90 -14.33
C LEU A 237 5.33 10.43 -12.91
N ALA A 238 6.43 9.70 -12.73
CA ALA A 238 7.01 9.42 -11.43
C ALA A 238 8.34 10.16 -11.28
N THR A 239 8.60 10.76 -10.12
CA THR A 239 9.86 11.45 -9.78
C THR A 239 10.41 10.91 -8.48
N GLY A 240 11.72 10.68 -8.44
CA GLY A 240 12.45 10.18 -7.28
C GLY A 240 13.47 11.21 -6.81
N SER A 241 13.57 11.37 -5.50
CA SER A 241 14.27 12.51 -4.91
C SER A 241 15.18 12.12 -3.74
N GLY A 242 16.07 13.06 -3.40
CA GLY A 242 16.91 13.02 -2.20
C GLY A 242 16.14 13.15 -0.87
N ASP A 243 14.85 13.47 -0.90
CA ASP A 243 13.97 13.48 0.28
C ASP A 243 13.41 12.09 0.63
N GLU A 244 13.95 11.02 0.03
CA GLU A 244 13.53 9.64 0.26
C GLU A 244 12.11 9.32 -0.24
N THR A 245 11.56 10.15 -1.13
CA THR A 245 10.22 9.94 -1.69
C THR A 245 10.23 9.62 -3.18
N VAL A 246 9.21 8.88 -3.60
CA VAL A 246 8.77 8.80 -5.00
C VAL A 246 7.42 9.49 -5.11
N LYS A 247 7.33 10.57 -5.88
CA LYS A 247 6.08 11.28 -6.15
C LYS A 247 5.51 10.89 -7.50
N VAL A 248 4.20 10.66 -7.54
CA VAL A 248 3.45 10.34 -8.75
C VAL A 248 2.58 11.51 -9.13
N TRP A 249 2.66 11.92 -10.39
CA TRP A 249 2.00 13.11 -10.92
C TRP A 249 1.08 12.73 -12.07
N ARG A 250 -0.14 13.26 -12.05
CA ARG A 250 -1.01 13.27 -13.22
C ARG A 250 -0.68 14.52 -14.03
N CYS A 251 -0.23 14.29 -15.26
CA CYS A 251 0.23 15.32 -16.17
C CYS A 251 -0.84 15.64 -17.22
N THR A 252 -1.17 16.92 -17.34
CA THR A 252 -2.09 17.44 -18.35
C THR A 252 -1.42 18.54 -19.16
N THR A 253 -2.14 19.09 -20.14
CA THR A 253 -1.70 20.30 -20.85
C THR A 253 -1.52 21.49 -19.91
N LEU A 254 -2.28 21.56 -18.81
CA LEU A 254 -2.20 22.60 -17.80
C LEU A 254 -1.01 22.43 -16.85
N GLY A 255 -0.56 21.20 -16.62
CA GLY A 255 0.60 20.92 -15.77
C GLY A 255 0.51 19.58 -15.03
N PRO A 256 1.57 19.21 -14.29
CA PRO A 256 1.56 18.11 -13.34
C PRO A 256 0.71 18.47 -12.12
N SER A 257 -0.03 17.49 -11.61
CA SER A 257 -0.74 17.55 -10.33
C SER A 257 -0.36 16.33 -9.50
N LEU A 258 -0.01 16.54 -8.23
CA LEU A 258 0.41 15.45 -7.35
C LEU A 258 -0.75 14.48 -7.09
N VAL A 259 -0.53 13.19 -7.33
CA VAL A 259 -1.51 12.12 -7.13
C VAL A 259 -1.23 11.37 -5.84
N HIS A 260 0.04 11.04 -5.60
CA HIS A 260 0.46 10.26 -4.44
C HIS A 260 1.96 10.45 -4.17
N THR A 261 2.35 10.23 -2.91
CA THR A 261 3.74 10.23 -2.45
C THR A 261 4.01 8.89 -1.76
N PHE A 262 4.99 8.15 -2.27
CA PHE A 262 5.51 6.95 -1.62
C PHE A 262 6.73 7.30 -0.77
N GLU A 263 6.66 6.96 0.51
CA GLU A 263 7.78 7.07 1.43
C GLU A 263 8.68 5.83 1.30
N CYS A 264 9.91 6.01 0.79
CA CYS A 264 10.87 4.91 0.65
C CYS A 264 11.62 4.64 1.95
N ASN A 265 11.63 5.60 2.89
CA ASN A 265 12.14 5.53 4.28
C ASN A 265 13.62 5.14 4.44
N TYR A 266 14.39 5.06 3.35
CA TYR A 266 15.76 4.59 3.39
C TYR A 266 16.60 5.22 2.26
N GLY A 267 17.04 6.45 2.48
CA GLY A 267 17.98 7.15 1.60
C GLY A 267 17.36 7.65 0.29
N ALA A 268 18.14 8.46 -0.44
CA ALA A 268 17.73 9.08 -1.69
C ALA A 268 17.30 8.05 -2.74
N VAL A 269 16.27 8.37 -3.52
CA VAL A 269 15.86 7.58 -4.69
C VAL A 269 16.67 8.05 -5.90
N LEU A 270 17.62 7.23 -6.34
CA LEU A 270 18.61 7.59 -7.36
C LEU A 270 18.25 7.07 -8.75
N ALA A 271 17.43 6.02 -8.83
CA ALA A 271 17.00 5.43 -10.10
C ALA A 271 15.52 5.05 -10.05
N LEU A 272 14.83 5.20 -11.17
CA LEU A 272 13.43 4.82 -11.33
C LEU A 272 13.21 4.12 -12.66
N VAL A 273 12.48 3.01 -12.61
CA VAL A 273 11.93 2.35 -13.80
C VAL A 273 10.51 1.90 -13.50
N ALA A 274 9.68 1.77 -14.53
CA ALA A 274 8.31 1.33 -14.38
C ALA A 274 7.96 0.24 -15.37
N HIS A 275 7.03 -0.62 -14.98
CA HIS A 275 6.49 -1.68 -15.82
C HIS A 275 5.03 -1.93 -15.47
N GLY A 276 4.13 -1.58 -16.39
CA GLY A 276 2.70 -1.55 -16.10
C GLY A 276 2.38 -0.59 -14.95
N GLU A 277 1.66 -1.07 -13.95
CA GLU A 277 1.29 -0.30 -12.75
C GLU A 277 2.34 -0.34 -11.64
N MET A 278 3.49 -0.97 -11.89
CA MET A 278 4.54 -1.14 -10.90
C MET A 278 5.67 -0.15 -11.16
N VAL A 279 6.12 0.51 -10.09
CA VAL A 279 7.30 1.39 -10.10
C VAL A 279 8.38 0.79 -9.22
N TYR A 280 9.61 0.82 -9.70
CA TYR A 280 10.80 0.30 -9.03
C TYR A 280 11.74 1.47 -8.76
N GLY A 281 11.98 1.76 -7.48
CA GLY A 281 12.88 2.82 -7.02
C GLY A 281 14.16 2.23 -6.46
N GLY A 282 15.30 2.56 -7.07
CA GLY A 282 16.63 2.21 -6.58
C GLY A 282 17.11 3.26 -5.58
N CYS A 283 17.41 2.84 -4.36
CA CYS A 283 17.74 3.72 -3.26
C CYS A 283 19.23 3.70 -2.90
N GLN A 284 19.68 4.77 -2.24
CA GLN A 284 21.05 4.92 -1.76
C GLN A 284 21.45 3.88 -0.69
N ASP A 285 20.48 3.34 0.04
CA ASP A 285 20.68 2.26 1.02
C ASP A 285 21.04 0.89 0.39
N GLY A 286 20.95 0.77 -0.94
CA GLY A 286 21.16 -0.47 -1.67
C GLY A 286 19.93 -1.37 -1.75
N HIS A 287 18.75 -0.79 -1.57
CA HIS A 287 17.47 -1.45 -1.74
C HIS A 287 16.79 -1.01 -3.02
N ILE A 288 15.97 -1.90 -3.58
CA ILE A 288 14.94 -1.55 -4.56
C ILE A 288 13.60 -1.56 -3.84
N LYS A 289 12.89 -0.44 -3.89
CA LYS A 289 11.50 -0.34 -3.42
C LYS A 289 10.57 -0.64 -4.59
N ILE A 290 9.57 -1.47 -4.34
CA ILE A 290 8.57 -1.85 -5.33
C ILE A 290 7.26 -1.23 -4.89
N MET A 291 6.74 -0.33 -5.72
CA MET A 291 5.54 0.45 -5.47
C MET A 291 4.48 0.07 -6.48
N ASP A 292 3.25 -0.02 -6.00
CA ASP A 292 2.07 -0.33 -6.80
C ASP A 292 1.22 0.93 -6.94
N LEU A 293 1.07 1.40 -8.18
CA LEU A 293 0.33 2.62 -8.49
C LEU A 293 -1.18 2.44 -8.32
N GLU A 294 -1.69 1.21 -8.46
CA GLU A 294 -3.11 0.90 -8.31
C GLU A 294 -3.52 0.97 -6.84
N THR A 295 -2.81 0.22 -5.98
CA THR A 295 -3.09 0.17 -4.54
C THR A 295 -2.52 1.36 -3.78
N LYS A 296 -1.63 2.14 -4.40
CA LYS A 296 -0.86 3.23 -3.75
C LYS A 296 -0.13 2.74 -2.50
N THR A 297 0.42 1.53 -2.58
CA THR A 297 1.22 0.95 -1.49
C THR A 297 2.64 0.60 -1.94
N LEU A 298 3.56 0.68 -1.00
CA LEU A 298 4.88 0.09 -1.13
C LEU A 298 4.74 -1.42 -0.90
N VAL A 299 4.76 -2.21 -1.97
CA VAL A 299 4.49 -3.66 -1.95
C VAL A 299 5.59 -4.40 -1.21
N ARG A 300 6.86 -4.10 -1.54
CA ARG A 300 8.02 -4.77 -0.93
C ARG A 300 9.31 -4.01 -1.18
N SER A 301 10.34 -4.38 -0.43
CA SER A 301 11.72 -3.98 -0.67
C SER A 301 12.58 -5.19 -0.99
N ILE A 302 13.38 -5.10 -2.05
CA ILE A 302 14.42 -6.07 -2.41
C ILE A 302 15.75 -5.52 -1.91
N ILE A 303 16.45 -6.31 -1.10
CA ILE A 303 17.81 -5.98 -0.68
C ILE A 303 18.76 -6.43 -1.78
N VAL A 304 19.27 -5.49 -2.56
CA VAL A 304 20.28 -5.79 -3.60
C VAL A 304 21.61 -5.99 -2.92
N GLN A 305 22.07 -4.98 -2.16
CA GLN A 305 23.30 -5.03 -1.38
C GLN A 305 23.29 -3.92 -0.35
N LYS A 306 23.30 -4.26 0.94
CA LYS A 306 23.18 -3.27 2.02
C LYS A 306 24.29 -2.22 1.98
N GLY A 307 23.91 -0.95 2.05
CA GLY A 307 24.82 0.19 2.17
C GLY A 307 25.59 0.53 0.90
N ILE A 308 25.13 0.07 -0.27
CA ILE A 308 25.73 0.42 -1.56
C ILE A 308 24.65 0.95 -2.50
N ASP A 309 24.82 2.20 -2.91
CA ASP A 309 23.89 2.95 -3.75
C ASP A 309 23.49 2.18 -5.02
N ILE A 310 22.18 2.14 -5.30
CA ILE A 310 21.65 1.67 -6.57
C ILE A 310 21.60 2.85 -7.54
N LEU A 311 22.55 2.90 -8.47
CA LEU A 311 22.75 4.06 -9.35
C LEU A 311 21.86 4.05 -10.59
N ASN A 312 21.43 2.86 -11.04
CA ASN A 312 20.58 2.75 -12.22
C ASN A 312 19.70 1.50 -12.16
N LEU A 313 18.53 1.61 -12.79
CA LEU A 313 17.59 0.53 -13.00
C LEU A 313 17.21 0.52 -14.48
N SER A 314 17.17 -0.68 -15.06
CA SER A 314 16.68 -0.89 -16.42
C SER A 314 15.81 -2.12 -16.44
N LEU A 315 14.80 -2.12 -17.31
CA LEU A 315 13.88 -3.23 -17.46
C LEU A 315 13.85 -3.66 -18.92
N ILE A 316 14.06 -4.95 -19.17
CA ILE A 316 13.97 -5.55 -20.50
C ILE A 316 12.99 -6.70 -20.38
N ASP A 317 11.87 -6.62 -21.09
CA ASP A 317 10.73 -7.54 -20.96
C ASP A 317 10.25 -7.65 -19.50
N SER A 318 10.60 -8.75 -18.81
CA SER A 318 10.31 -8.96 -17.39
C SER A 318 11.57 -8.95 -16.53
N ASP A 319 12.76 -8.76 -17.09
CA ASP A 319 14.00 -8.78 -16.33
C ASP A 319 14.40 -7.37 -15.90
N LEU A 320 14.43 -7.17 -14.58
CA LEU A 320 14.88 -5.96 -13.91
C LEU A 320 16.39 -6.08 -13.65
N TYR A 321 17.15 -5.15 -14.20
CA TYR A 321 18.58 -4.99 -14.00
C TYR A 321 18.82 -3.84 -13.03
N ALA A 322 19.63 -4.07 -12.00
CA ALA A 322 20.08 -3.02 -11.10
C ALA A 322 21.60 -2.96 -11.03
N SER A 323 22.14 -1.76 -11.23
CA SER A 323 23.58 -1.51 -11.11
C SER A 323 23.90 -0.77 -9.82
N SER A 324 24.80 -1.34 -9.04
CA SER A 324 25.28 -0.79 -7.78
C SER A 324 26.56 0.04 -7.97
N ALA A 325 26.83 0.99 -7.07
CA ALA A 325 28.01 1.86 -7.11
C ALA A 325 29.36 1.13 -7.04
N ASN A 326 29.37 -0.12 -6.58
CA ASN A 326 30.56 -0.98 -6.59
C ASN A 326 30.82 -1.67 -7.94
N GLY A 327 30.03 -1.36 -8.98
CA GLY A 327 30.16 -1.94 -10.32
C GLY A 327 29.48 -3.30 -10.49
N GLN A 328 28.77 -3.82 -9.49
CA GLN A 328 27.98 -5.04 -9.63
C GLN A 328 26.64 -4.76 -10.32
N VAL A 329 26.22 -5.72 -11.15
CA VAL A 329 24.88 -5.74 -11.73
C VAL A 329 24.17 -7.00 -11.26
N LYS A 330 22.95 -6.86 -10.79
CA LYS A 330 22.07 -7.97 -10.43
C LYS A 330 20.80 -7.93 -11.26
N VAL A 331 20.23 -9.10 -11.50
CA VAL A 331 19.06 -9.29 -12.35
C VAL A 331 18.00 -10.05 -11.60
N TRP A 332 16.75 -9.61 -11.73
CA TRP A 332 15.58 -10.30 -11.19
C TRP A 332 14.54 -10.42 -12.28
N ASN A 333 13.87 -11.56 -12.33
CA ASN A 333 12.64 -11.67 -13.10
C ASN A 333 11.49 -11.06 -12.30
N VAL A 334 10.80 -10.13 -12.94
CA VAL A 334 9.77 -9.26 -12.38
C VAL A 334 8.57 -9.33 -13.31
N VAL A 335 7.66 -10.22 -12.96
CA VAL A 335 6.37 -10.31 -13.64
C VAL A 335 5.39 -9.38 -12.91
N PRO A 336 4.80 -8.38 -13.57
CA PRO A 336 3.80 -7.54 -12.94
C PRO A 336 2.59 -8.39 -12.53
N PRO A 337 1.93 -8.09 -11.40
CA PRO A 337 0.74 -8.81 -11.00
C PRO A 337 -0.36 -8.69 -12.05
N LEU A 338 -1.27 -9.68 -12.12
CA LEU A 338 -2.47 -9.57 -12.95
C LEU A 338 -3.36 -8.41 -12.43
N PRO A 339 -4.04 -7.66 -13.30
CA PRO A 339 -4.98 -6.62 -12.89
C PRO A 339 -6.10 -7.18 -11.99
N ARG A 340 -6.57 -6.39 -11.01
CA ARG A 340 -7.63 -6.80 -10.07
C ARG A 340 -8.94 -7.20 -10.76
N PHE A 341 -9.30 -6.53 -11.85
CA PHE A 341 -10.56 -6.77 -12.55
C PHE A 341 -10.35 -7.69 -13.77
N ARG A 342 -10.70 -8.97 -13.60
CA ARG A 342 -11.03 -9.83 -14.75
C ARG A 342 -12.40 -9.43 -15.29
N SER A 343 -12.56 -9.46 -16.61
CA SER A 343 -13.90 -9.50 -17.19
C SER A 343 -14.66 -10.70 -16.58
N SER A 344 -15.92 -10.46 -16.22
CA SER A 344 -16.77 -11.27 -15.34
C SER A 344 -17.19 -12.65 -15.88
N SER A 345 -16.33 -13.39 -16.57
CA SER A 345 -16.70 -14.63 -17.28
C SER A 345 -16.20 -15.94 -16.64
N GLN A 346 -15.53 -15.91 -15.50
CA GLN A 346 -15.12 -17.12 -14.79
C GLN A 346 -15.38 -16.99 -13.29
N GLU A 347 -16.59 -17.37 -12.87
CA GLU A 347 -16.81 -17.79 -11.49
C GLU A 347 -16.06 -19.10 -11.27
N ASP A 348 -15.01 -19.09 -10.44
CA ASP A 348 -14.35 -20.32 -10.03
C ASP A 348 -15.36 -21.19 -9.27
N ALA A 349 -15.62 -22.38 -9.82
CA ALA A 349 -16.56 -23.35 -9.27
C ALA A 349 -16.21 -23.68 -7.81
N ILE A 350 -17.24 -23.74 -6.95
CA ILE A 350 -17.12 -24.17 -5.55
C ILE A 350 -16.46 -25.57 -5.54
N PRO A 351 -15.27 -25.75 -4.93
CA PRO A 351 -14.71 -27.07 -4.74
C PRO A 351 -15.71 -27.89 -3.91
N SER A 352 -16.26 -28.95 -4.49
CA SER A 352 -17.20 -29.85 -3.81
C SER A 352 -16.55 -30.64 -2.65
N ASP A 353 -15.24 -30.50 -2.47
CA ASP A 353 -14.43 -31.24 -1.50
C ASP A 353 -13.32 -30.33 -0.93
N CYS A 354 -13.55 -29.78 0.26
CA CYS A 354 -12.62 -28.91 0.97
C CYS A 354 -11.35 -29.63 1.46
N SER A 355 -11.29 -30.97 1.40
CA SER A 355 -10.10 -31.73 1.77
C SER A 355 -8.90 -31.45 0.85
N LYS A 356 -9.17 -31.02 -0.40
CA LYS A 356 -8.17 -30.73 -1.44
C LYS A 356 -7.49 -29.36 -1.31
N LEU A 357 -7.99 -28.48 -0.43
CA LEU A 357 -7.49 -27.11 -0.26
C LEU A 357 -6.18 -27.02 0.54
N GLY A 358 -5.72 -28.08 1.21
CA GLY A 358 -4.46 -28.08 1.97
C GLY A 358 -4.37 -26.91 2.98
N GLY A 359 -3.20 -26.27 3.07
CA GLY A 359 -2.95 -25.09 3.93
C GLY A 359 -3.66 -23.80 3.51
N ASP A 360 -4.35 -23.77 2.35
CA ASP A 360 -5.03 -22.58 1.81
C ASP A 360 -6.51 -22.48 2.27
N ARG A 361 -6.95 -23.32 3.22
CA ARG A 361 -8.34 -23.35 3.72
C ARG A 361 -8.79 -22.02 4.35
N ILE A 362 -7.94 -21.35 5.11
CA ILE A 362 -8.28 -20.06 5.74
C ILE A 362 -8.39 -18.96 4.68
N SER A 363 -7.44 -18.91 3.74
CA SER A 363 -7.45 -17.99 2.60
C SER A 363 -8.71 -18.18 1.75
N TYR A 364 -9.13 -19.43 1.52
CA TYR A 364 -10.38 -19.76 0.85
C TYR A 364 -11.62 -19.36 1.66
N ALA A 365 -11.64 -19.63 2.97
CA ALA A 365 -12.76 -19.24 3.82
C ALA A 365 -12.93 -17.70 3.88
N LEU A 366 -11.83 -16.96 4.00
CA LEU A 366 -11.85 -15.51 3.92
C LEU A 366 -12.22 -15.01 2.52
N SER A 367 -11.74 -15.63 1.44
CA SER A 367 -12.13 -15.21 0.09
C SER A 367 -13.63 -15.38 -0.13
N LYS A 368 -14.25 -16.42 0.44
CA LYS A 368 -15.71 -16.58 0.44
C LYS A 368 -16.43 -15.53 1.29
N PHE A 369 -15.91 -15.19 2.47
CA PHE A 369 -16.46 -14.09 3.28
C PHE A 369 -16.38 -12.74 2.55
N VAL A 370 -15.23 -12.46 1.93
CA VAL A 370 -14.96 -11.27 1.11
C VAL A 370 -15.86 -11.24 -0.14
N SER A 371 -16.26 -12.40 -0.66
CA SER A 371 -17.17 -12.50 -1.80
C SER A 371 -18.64 -12.21 -1.48
N ILE A 372 -19.01 -12.00 -0.22
CA ILE A 372 -20.38 -11.58 0.14
C ILE A 372 -20.55 -10.14 -0.36
N PRO A 373 -21.37 -9.89 -1.40
CA PRO A 373 -21.53 -8.56 -1.96
C PRO A 373 -22.16 -7.63 -0.92
N SER A 374 -21.63 -6.41 -0.77
CA SER A 374 -22.29 -5.36 0.02
C SER A 374 -23.70 -5.18 -0.53
N VAL A 375 -24.70 -5.47 0.30
CA VAL A 375 -26.10 -5.15 0.01
C VAL A 375 -26.39 -3.75 0.53
N SER A 376 -25.61 -2.75 0.07
CA SER A 376 -25.96 -1.36 0.35
C SER A 376 -27.23 -1.00 -0.43
N CYS A 377 -28.24 -0.52 0.28
CA CYS A 377 -29.48 0.01 -0.30
C CYS A 377 -29.32 1.41 -0.89
N TYR A 378 -28.13 2.02 -0.80
CA TYR A 378 -27.81 3.34 -1.35
C TYR A 378 -26.85 3.23 -2.54
N LEU A 379 -27.27 3.76 -3.70
CA LEU A 379 -26.54 3.71 -4.97
C LEU A 379 -25.11 4.26 -4.91
N THR A 380 -24.84 5.20 -4.01
CA THR A 380 -23.53 5.84 -3.85
C THR A 380 -22.48 5.00 -3.11
N HIS A 381 -22.89 3.91 -2.45
CA HIS A 381 -22.03 3.09 -1.57
C HIS A 381 -21.85 1.67 -2.12
N ARG A 382 -22.31 1.39 -3.34
CA ARG A 382 -22.17 0.06 -3.96
C ARG A 382 -20.75 -0.28 -4.39
N GLU A 383 -19.85 0.70 -4.48
CA GLU A 383 -18.48 0.51 -4.98
C GLU A 383 -17.41 0.44 -3.87
N ASP A 384 -17.71 0.92 -2.65
CA ASP A 384 -16.79 0.89 -1.50
C ASP A 384 -17.28 -0.15 -0.48
N CYS A 385 -16.96 -1.43 -0.69
CA CYS A 385 -17.19 -2.44 0.35
C CYS A 385 -16.09 -2.32 1.41
N ARG A 386 -16.45 -1.77 2.57
CA ARG A 386 -15.58 -1.68 3.75
C ARG A 386 -16.07 -2.68 4.79
N GLN A 387 -15.28 -3.74 4.98
CA GLN A 387 -15.54 -4.74 6.01
C GLN A 387 -14.63 -4.45 7.20
N ALA A 388 -15.17 -4.49 8.42
CA ALA A 388 -14.35 -4.37 9.62
C ALA A 388 -14.28 -5.74 10.30
N ALA A 389 -13.07 -6.18 10.60
CA ALA A 389 -12.86 -7.25 11.53
C ALA A 389 -12.64 -6.62 12.92
N ILE A 390 -13.57 -6.87 13.83
CA ILE A 390 -13.48 -6.45 15.22
C ILE A 390 -12.87 -7.60 16.00
N TRP A 391 -11.78 -7.28 16.69
CA TRP A 391 -10.97 -8.22 17.40
C TRP A 391 -10.84 -7.78 18.84
N HIS A 392 -10.76 -8.77 19.72
CA HIS A 392 -10.40 -8.53 21.11
C HIS A 392 -9.33 -9.51 21.56
N TYR A 393 -8.49 -9.16 22.54
CA TYR A 393 -7.54 -10.08 23.15
C TYR A 393 -7.79 -10.15 24.66
N ASP A 394 -8.25 -11.32 25.09
CA ASP A 394 -8.59 -11.63 26.48
C ASP A 394 -7.33 -11.90 27.33
N VAL A 395 -7.30 -11.35 28.54
CA VAL A 395 -6.43 -11.86 29.59
C VAL A 395 -7.12 -11.85 30.96
N ILE A 396 -7.92 -12.87 31.26
CA ILE A 396 -8.29 -13.19 32.65
C ILE A 396 -7.05 -13.52 33.51
N PRO A 397 -6.99 -13.15 34.81
CA PRO A 397 -5.85 -13.39 35.68
C PRO A 397 -5.41 -14.86 35.69
N ALA A 398 -4.10 -15.11 35.63
CA ALA A 398 -3.56 -16.48 35.65
C ALA A 398 -3.30 -16.93 37.10
N PRO A 399 -3.80 -18.10 37.53
CA PRO A 399 -3.43 -18.67 38.82
C PRO A 399 -1.93 -19.03 38.82
N PRO A 400 -1.19 -18.73 39.90
CA PRO A 400 0.27 -18.85 39.93
C PRO A 400 0.80 -20.30 39.91
N GLU A 401 -0.03 -21.31 40.15
CA GLU A 401 0.42 -22.69 40.39
C GLU A 401 0.35 -23.63 39.17
N GLU A 402 -0.12 -23.17 38.01
CA GLU A 402 -0.43 -24.04 36.86
C GLU A 402 0.41 -23.79 35.60
N TRP A 403 1.43 -22.93 35.66
CA TRP A 403 2.17 -22.49 34.47
C TRP A 403 3.66 -22.84 34.53
N ASN A 404 4.14 -23.49 33.47
CA ASN A 404 5.56 -23.84 33.29
C ASN A 404 6.43 -22.67 32.75
N SER A 405 5.77 -21.60 32.28
CA SER A 405 6.38 -20.37 31.77
C SER A 405 5.45 -19.21 32.14
N ASP A 406 5.95 -17.98 32.16
CA ASP A 406 5.13 -16.83 32.48
C ASP A 406 3.88 -16.79 31.56
N PRO A 407 2.65 -16.86 32.10
CA PRO A 407 1.42 -16.91 31.31
C PRO A 407 1.24 -15.70 30.38
N PHE A 408 1.84 -14.56 30.70
CA PHE A 408 1.71 -13.33 29.91
C PHE A 408 2.81 -13.17 28.87
N THR A 409 3.76 -14.11 28.82
CA THR A 409 4.83 -14.18 27.83
C THR A 409 4.57 -15.35 26.87
N LEU A 410 4.60 -15.10 25.56
CA LEU A 410 4.40 -16.15 24.56
C LEU A 410 5.62 -17.09 24.51
N ASP A 411 5.41 -18.38 24.70
CA ASP A 411 6.46 -19.39 24.81
C ASP A 411 6.23 -20.51 23.78
N GLY A 412 7.16 -20.68 22.84
CA GLY A 412 7.07 -21.69 21.77
C GLY A 412 7.73 -23.00 22.18
N ARG A 413 6.97 -24.09 22.28
CA ARG A 413 7.49 -25.42 22.65
C ARG A 413 6.84 -26.53 21.82
N ASN A 414 7.62 -27.52 21.38
CA ASN A 414 7.11 -28.70 20.67
C ASN A 414 6.20 -28.39 19.45
N GLY A 415 6.43 -27.26 18.77
CA GLY A 415 5.59 -26.82 17.64
C GLY A 415 4.29 -26.11 18.05
N TYR A 416 4.04 -25.91 19.34
CA TYR A 416 2.90 -25.19 19.88
C TYR A 416 3.32 -23.87 20.53
N LEU A 417 2.41 -22.90 20.52
CA LEU A 417 2.55 -21.65 21.26
C LEU A 417 1.79 -21.78 22.58
N TYR A 418 2.47 -21.46 23.69
CA TYR A 418 1.91 -21.46 25.03
C TYR A 418 1.86 -20.02 25.55
N GLY A 419 0.78 -19.71 26.25
CA GLY A 419 0.54 -18.38 26.80
C GLY A 419 -0.96 -18.18 27.03
N ARG A 420 -1.30 -17.20 27.84
CA ARG A 420 -2.69 -16.84 28.14
C ARG A 420 -3.35 -16.23 26.89
N GLY A 421 -4.55 -16.70 26.57
CA GLY A 421 -5.31 -16.26 25.40
C GLY A 421 -4.64 -16.60 24.06
N VAL A 422 -3.83 -17.66 23.97
CA VAL A 422 -3.19 -18.04 22.68
C VAL A 422 -4.20 -18.64 21.72
N THR A 423 -5.02 -19.59 22.18
CA THR A 423 -6.09 -20.20 21.38
C THR A 423 -7.36 -19.36 21.40
N ASP A 424 -7.66 -18.74 22.54
CA ASP A 424 -8.79 -17.82 22.68
C ASP A 424 -8.38 -16.46 22.11
N TYR A 425 -9.00 -16.09 20.99
CA TYR A 425 -8.81 -14.83 20.27
C TYR A 425 -7.48 -14.61 19.52
N LYS A 426 -6.29 -14.81 20.10
CA LYS A 426 -5.02 -14.50 19.41
C LYS A 426 -4.79 -15.38 18.17
N GLY A 427 -5.06 -16.67 18.27
CA GLY A 427 -4.97 -17.62 17.15
C GLY A 427 -5.85 -17.22 15.95
N PRO A 428 -7.17 -17.03 16.15
CA PRO A 428 -8.05 -16.49 15.12
C PRO A 428 -7.62 -15.15 14.53
N ILE A 429 -7.16 -14.19 15.36
CA ILE A 429 -6.66 -12.88 14.90
C ILE A 429 -5.48 -13.06 13.94
N ILE A 430 -4.49 -13.84 14.36
CA ILE A 430 -3.28 -14.09 13.57
C ILE A 430 -3.65 -14.78 12.25
N ALA A 431 -4.53 -15.79 12.30
CA ALA A 431 -5.00 -16.49 11.11
C ALA A 431 -5.69 -15.57 10.10
N ILE A 432 -6.58 -14.68 10.57
CA ILE A 432 -7.29 -13.73 9.71
C ILE A 432 -6.32 -12.71 9.12
N ALA A 433 -5.39 -12.19 9.93
CA ALA A 433 -4.38 -11.24 9.47
C ALA A 433 -3.48 -11.85 8.38
N PHE A 434 -3.02 -13.09 8.56
CA PHE A 434 -2.23 -13.79 7.54
C PHE A 434 -3.02 -14.05 6.27
N ALA A 435 -4.27 -14.48 6.37
CA ALA A 435 -5.07 -14.75 5.19
C ALA A 435 -5.48 -13.46 4.44
N ALA A 436 -5.75 -12.36 5.15
CA ALA A 436 -5.94 -11.05 4.52
C ALA A 436 -4.66 -10.55 3.84
N ALA A 437 -3.50 -10.71 4.48
CA ALA A 437 -2.20 -10.38 3.91
C ALA A 437 -1.91 -11.22 2.65
N GLU A 438 -2.21 -12.52 2.68
CA GLU A 438 -2.05 -13.42 1.54
C GLU A 438 -3.00 -13.05 0.39
N LEU A 439 -4.28 -12.76 0.68
CA LEU A 439 -5.23 -12.32 -0.33
C LEU A 439 -4.85 -10.97 -0.93
N LEU A 440 -4.34 -10.04 -0.11
CA LEU A 440 -3.82 -8.76 -0.58
C LEU A 440 -2.59 -8.98 -1.48
N TYR A 441 -1.67 -9.83 -1.06
CA TYR A 441 -0.48 -10.21 -1.83
C TYR A 441 -0.84 -10.84 -3.18
N ARG A 442 -1.86 -11.70 -3.21
CA ARG A 442 -2.40 -12.32 -4.43
C ARG A 442 -3.33 -11.40 -5.23
N ARG A 443 -3.49 -10.12 -4.85
CA ARG A 443 -4.48 -9.17 -5.41
C ARG A 443 -5.90 -9.74 -5.53
N SER A 444 -6.26 -10.64 -4.62
CA SER A 444 -7.56 -11.33 -4.57
C SER A 444 -8.44 -10.85 -3.41
N LEU A 445 -7.99 -9.86 -2.64
CA LEU A 445 -8.79 -9.20 -1.60
C LEU A 445 -9.68 -8.14 -2.26
N ALA A 446 -10.97 -8.46 -2.39
CA ALA A 446 -11.94 -7.62 -3.12
C ALA A 446 -12.57 -6.50 -2.26
N VAL A 447 -12.20 -6.39 -0.99
CA VAL A 447 -12.80 -5.46 -0.01
C VAL A 447 -11.72 -4.80 0.83
N ASP A 448 -12.00 -3.62 1.34
CA ASP A 448 -11.16 -2.99 2.35
C ASP A 448 -11.42 -3.66 3.70
N VAL A 449 -10.37 -4.17 4.34
CA VAL A 449 -10.47 -4.80 5.67
C VAL A 449 -9.89 -3.86 6.72
N VAL A 450 -10.74 -3.39 7.64
CA VAL A 450 -10.30 -2.62 8.80
C VAL A 450 -10.14 -3.53 9.99
N PHE A 451 -9.02 -3.39 10.68
CA PHE A 451 -8.62 -4.23 11.79
C PHE A 451 -8.71 -3.45 13.09
N LEU A 452 -9.70 -3.79 13.93
CA LEU A 452 -9.88 -3.19 15.24
C LEU A 452 -9.45 -4.18 16.31
N VAL A 453 -8.42 -3.87 17.10
CA VAL A 453 -7.97 -4.72 18.22
C VAL A 453 -8.31 -4.02 19.54
N GLU A 454 -9.18 -4.62 20.36
CA GLU A 454 -9.46 -4.15 21.72
C GLU A 454 -9.01 -5.13 22.81
N GLY A 455 -8.61 -4.63 23.98
CA GLY A 455 -8.14 -5.47 25.09
C GLY A 455 -9.06 -5.48 26.31
N GLN A 456 -10.28 -4.95 26.20
CA GLN A 456 -11.13 -4.61 27.34
C GLN A 456 -12.47 -5.34 27.36
N GLU A 457 -12.70 -6.31 26.49
CA GLU A 457 -13.99 -6.99 26.36
C GLU A 457 -14.44 -7.66 27.67
N GLU A 458 -13.53 -8.36 28.38
CA GLU A 458 -13.81 -8.98 29.69
C GLU A 458 -14.08 -8.00 30.84
N CYS A 459 -13.79 -6.70 30.67
CA CYS A 459 -14.19 -5.66 31.60
C CYS A 459 -15.32 -4.77 31.08
N GLY A 460 -16.03 -5.24 30.05
CA GLY A 460 -17.20 -4.57 29.47
C GLY A 460 -16.86 -3.46 28.48
N SER A 461 -15.66 -3.49 27.89
CA SER A 461 -15.24 -2.59 26.82
C SER A 461 -15.42 -1.10 27.16
N ILE A 462 -15.10 -0.72 28.40
CA ILE A 462 -15.43 0.60 29.00
C ILE A 462 -15.00 1.77 28.10
N ASN A 463 -13.85 1.66 27.43
CA ASN A 463 -13.32 2.72 26.58
C ASN A 463 -13.62 2.55 25.08
N PHE A 464 -14.31 1.48 24.68
CA PHE A 464 -14.57 1.18 23.26
C PHE A 464 -15.38 2.28 22.57
N SER A 465 -16.30 2.89 23.32
CA SER A 465 -17.08 4.03 22.84
C SER A 465 -16.22 5.22 22.41
N SER A 466 -14.95 5.34 22.83
CA SER A 466 -14.07 6.44 22.40
C SER A 466 -13.33 6.18 21.08
N ALA A 467 -13.35 4.94 20.56
CA ALA A 467 -12.69 4.52 19.32
C ALA A 467 -13.52 4.88 18.06
N HIS A 468 -13.78 6.18 17.84
CA HIS A 468 -14.73 6.71 16.85
C HIS A 468 -14.25 6.76 15.38
N GLN A 469 -13.21 6.01 14.96
CA GLN A 469 -12.55 6.27 13.66
C GLN A 469 -12.75 5.22 12.55
N ILE A 470 -13.63 4.23 12.73
CA ILE A 470 -13.75 3.11 11.77
C ILE A 470 -14.62 3.47 10.55
N GLY A 471 -15.45 4.52 10.66
CA GLY A 471 -16.38 4.92 9.59
C GLY A 471 -17.53 3.91 9.41
N HIS A 472 -18.17 3.92 8.23
CA HIS A 472 -19.23 2.97 7.87
C HIS A 472 -18.64 1.59 7.53
N VAL A 473 -19.30 0.52 7.99
CA VAL A 473 -18.89 -0.87 7.81
C VAL A 473 -20.07 -1.70 7.32
N ASP A 474 -19.85 -2.54 6.31
CA ASP A 474 -20.87 -3.43 5.74
C ASP A 474 -21.04 -4.75 6.52
N ALA A 475 -19.94 -5.28 7.06
CA ALA A 475 -19.92 -6.54 7.80
C ALA A 475 -18.89 -6.51 8.93
N ILE A 476 -19.25 -7.12 10.06
CA ILE A 476 -18.36 -7.28 11.22
C ILE A 476 -17.97 -8.74 11.35
N LEU A 477 -16.68 -9.02 11.30
CA LEU A 477 -16.10 -10.32 11.64
C LEU A 477 -15.54 -10.26 13.07
N VAL A 478 -16.08 -11.06 13.99
CA VAL A 478 -15.63 -11.10 15.39
C VAL A 478 -14.69 -12.29 15.62
N SER A 479 -13.51 -12.05 16.20
CA SER A 479 -12.51 -13.11 16.47
C SER A 479 -12.83 -14.02 17.67
N ASN A 480 -14.10 -14.15 18.06
CA ASN A 480 -14.57 -15.03 19.14
C ASN A 480 -14.93 -16.43 18.60
N SER A 481 -13.96 -17.07 17.96
CA SER A 481 -14.18 -18.35 17.27
C SER A 481 -13.34 -19.45 17.90
N THR A 482 -14.01 -20.53 18.32
CA THR A 482 -13.33 -21.76 18.76
C THR A 482 -12.84 -22.54 17.54
N TRP A 483 -11.57 -22.95 17.54
CA TRP A 483 -11.05 -23.90 16.56
C TRP A 483 -11.55 -25.31 16.88
N ILE A 484 -12.14 -25.96 15.88
CA ILE A 484 -12.79 -27.28 16.05
C ILE A 484 -11.76 -28.41 15.91
N SER A 485 -10.73 -28.22 15.08
CA SER A 485 -9.57 -29.11 14.94
C SER A 485 -8.30 -28.32 14.63
N GLU A 486 -7.16 -29.00 14.56
CA GLU A 486 -5.86 -28.41 14.21
C GLU A 486 -5.80 -27.88 12.76
N ASP A 487 -6.63 -28.42 11.87
CA ASP A 487 -6.58 -28.20 10.42
C ASP A 487 -7.86 -27.61 9.81
N THR A 488 -8.89 -27.43 10.63
CA THR A 488 -10.20 -26.93 10.19
C THR A 488 -10.55 -25.63 10.91
N PRO A 489 -10.37 -24.46 10.25
CA PRO A 489 -10.71 -23.18 10.84
C PRO A 489 -12.22 -23.02 10.97
N CYS A 490 -12.65 -22.22 11.94
CA CYS A 490 -14.05 -21.87 12.16
C CYS A 490 -14.21 -20.35 12.14
N ILE A 491 -15.30 -19.88 11.54
CA ILE A 491 -15.70 -18.47 11.55
C ILE A 491 -17.05 -18.38 12.24
N THR A 492 -17.10 -17.63 13.34
CA THR A 492 -18.33 -17.34 14.05
C THR A 492 -19.08 -16.22 13.34
N TYR A 493 -20.27 -16.50 12.84
CA TYR A 493 -21.14 -15.54 12.15
C TYR A 493 -22.31 -15.06 13.02
N GLY A 494 -22.42 -15.56 14.25
CA GLY A 494 -23.46 -15.17 15.21
C GLY A 494 -23.15 -15.69 16.61
N LEU A 495 -23.45 -14.87 17.61
CA LEU A 495 -23.37 -15.24 19.04
C LEU A 495 -24.78 -15.30 19.61
N ARG A 496 -25.00 -16.22 20.55
CA ARG A 496 -26.26 -16.26 21.31
C ARG A 496 -26.37 -15.05 22.22
N GLY A 497 -27.57 -14.47 22.29
CA GLY A 497 -27.89 -13.48 23.29
C GLY A 497 -27.81 -14.08 24.68
N VAL A 498 -27.50 -13.26 25.69
CA VAL A 498 -27.57 -13.67 27.10
C VAL A 498 -28.43 -12.71 27.89
N ILE A 499 -29.37 -13.26 28.65
CA ILE A 499 -30.19 -12.54 29.61
C ILE A 499 -29.82 -13.04 31.00
N HIS A 500 -29.42 -12.13 31.88
CA HIS A 500 -29.24 -12.41 33.29
C HIS A 500 -30.47 -11.94 34.07
N CYS A 501 -31.01 -12.80 34.93
CA CYS A 501 -32.14 -12.46 35.78
C CYS A 501 -31.85 -12.87 37.23
N SER A 502 -32.36 -12.08 38.17
CA SER A 502 -32.35 -12.37 39.60
C SER A 502 -33.79 -12.55 40.05
N ILE A 503 -34.10 -13.69 40.67
CA ILE A 503 -35.41 -13.99 41.22
C ILE A 503 -35.31 -13.94 42.74
N GLU A 504 -36.13 -13.11 43.37
CA GLU A 504 -36.21 -13.01 44.82
C GLU A 504 -37.62 -13.34 45.29
N ILE A 505 -37.73 -14.22 46.28
CA ILE A 505 -38.98 -14.54 46.99
C ILE A 505 -38.78 -14.19 48.46
N CYS A 506 -39.66 -13.33 48.98
CA CYS A 506 -39.58 -12.85 50.35
C CYS A 506 -40.88 -13.09 51.13
N ASN A 507 -40.73 -13.30 52.43
CA ASN A 507 -41.79 -13.31 53.41
C ASN A 507 -41.81 -11.95 54.15
N LYS A 508 -42.98 -11.55 54.63
CA LYS A 508 -43.13 -10.38 55.51
C LYS A 508 -42.57 -10.63 56.92
N LEU A 509 -42.38 -11.90 57.29
CA LEU A 509 -41.82 -12.32 58.56
C LEU A 509 -40.29 -12.47 58.45
N PRO A 510 -39.53 -12.18 59.53
CA PRO A 510 -38.10 -12.44 59.57
C PRO A 510 -37.79 -13.94 59.58
N ASP A 511 -36.50 -14.26 59.43
CA ASP A 511 -35.97 -15.62 59.56
C ASP A 511 -36.54 -16.30 60.82
N SER A 512 -37.07 -17.50 60.65
CA SER A 512 -37.91 -18.17 61.65
C SER A 512 -37.36 -19.55 62.01
N HIS A 513 -37.63 -20.04 63.22
CA HIS A 513 -37.15 -21.36 63.62
C HIS A 513 -38.09 -22.47 63.13
N SER A 514 -37.59 -23.36 62.27
CA SER A 514 -38.35 -24.47 61.66
C SER A 514 -39.00 -25.40 62.67
N GLY A 515 -38.35 -25.69 63.80
CA GLY A 515 -38.93 -26.52 64.87
C GLY A 515 -40.13 -25.89 65.59
N VAL A 516 -40.37 -24.58 65.43
CA VAL A 516 -41.48 -23.85 66.07
C VAL A 516 -42.54 -23.46 65.04
N ASN A 517 -42.09 -22.95 63.89
CA ASN A 517 -42.96 -22.33 62.87
C ASN A 517 -43.10 -23.19 61.59
N GLY A 518 -42.40 -24.32 61.48
CA GLY A 518 -42.39 -25.19 60.30
C GLY A 518 -43.79 -25.70 59.96
N GLY A 519 -44.19 -25.55 58.69
CA GLY A 519 -45.54 -25.90 58.22
C GLY A 519 -46.65 -24.93 58.65
N GLY A 520 -46.36 -23.95 59.52
CA GLY A 520 -47.32 -22.93 59.96
C GLY A 520 -47.13 -21.56 59.29
N VAL A 521 -46.00 -21.34 58.61
CA VAL A 521 -45.70 -20.11 57.86
C VAL A 521 -45.40 -20.45 56.40
N ALA A 522 -45.60 -19.49 55.49
CA ALA A 522 -45.12 -19.61 54.12
C ALA A 522 -43.58 -19.69 54.13
N GLU A 523 -43.01 -20.60 53.35
CA GLU A 523 -41.59 -20.90 53.34
C GLU A 523 -41.00 -20.54 51.97
N PRO A 524 -40.34 -19.38 51.84
CA PRO A 524 -39.79 -18.90 50.57
C PRO A 524 -38.91 -19.90 49.83
N MET A 525 -38.18 -20.77 50.55
CA MET A 525 -37.36 -21.81 49.93
C MET A 525 -38.21 -22.85 49.17
N LYS A 526 -39.35 -23.26 49.72
CA LYS A 526 -40.28 -24.18 49.05
C LYS A 526 -40.86 -23.54 47.81
N ASP A 527 -41.26 -22.28 47.92
CA ASP A 527 -41.80 -21.50 46.79
C ASP A 527 -40.75 -21.29 45.69
N MET A 528 -39.49 -21.04 46.05
CA MET A 528 -38.38 -20.92 45.10
C MET A 528 -38.13 -22.24 44.36
N ILE A 529 -38.06 -23.37 45.07
CA ILE A 529 -37.90 -24.69 44.44
C ILE A 529 -39.06 -24.96 43.48
N ASN A 530 -40.31 -24.67 43.88
CA ASN A 530 -41.48 -24.86 43.04
C ASN A 530 -41.41 -23.99 41.78
N LEU A 531 -41.08 -22.70 41.92
CA LEU A 531 -40.95 -21.78 40.79
C LEU A 531 -39.85 -22.22 39.82
N LEU A 532 -38.65 -22.51 40.32
CA LEU A 532 -37.52 -22.96 39.49
C LEU A 532 -37.84 -24.28 38.78
N SER A 533 -38.57 -25.20 39.44
CA SER A 533 -39.00 -26.45 38.84
C SER A 533 -39.99 -26.29 37.69
N MET A 534 -40.69 -25.15 37.62
CA MET A 534 -41.63 -24.84 36.53
C MET A 534 -40.93 -24.20 35.32
N LEU A 535 -39.69 -23.73 35.44
CA LEU A 535 -38.99 -23.04 34.34
C LEU A 535 -38.57 -23.99 33.22
N MET A 536 -38.33 -25.27 33.52
CA MET A 536 -37.90 -26.29 32.56
C MET A 536 -38.70 -27.58 32.72
N ASP A 537 -38.97 -28.26 31.62
CA ASP A 537 -39.58 -29.61 31.65
C ASP A 537 -38.53 -30.73 31.83
N LYS A 538 -39.01 -31.99 31.82
CA LYS A 538 -38.15 -33.18 31.93
C LYS A 538 -37.22 -33.36 30.73
N GLN A 539 -37.49 -32.69 29.62
CA GLN A 539 -36.70 -32.68 28.39
C GLN A 539 -35.78 -31.44 28.31
N GLN A 540 -35.65 -30.67 29.39
CA GLN A 540 -34.85 -29.44 29.46
C GLN A 540 -35.35 -28.31 28.53
N ARG A 541 -36.65 -28.32 28.17
CA ARG A 541 -37.27 -27.26 27.38
C ARG A 541 -37.82 -26.17 28.29
N ILE A 542 -37.55 -24.92 27.95
CA ILE A 542 -37.97 -23.74 28.71
C ILE A 542 -39.50 -23.57 28.62
N GLN A 543 -40.18 -23.45 29.76
CA GLN A 543 -41.65 -23.40 29.81
C GLN A 543 -42.23 -21.99 29.95
N ILE A 544 -41.40 -20.96 29.78
CA ILE A 544 -41.85 -19.56 29.82
C ILE A 544 -42.85 -19.32 28.67
N PRO A 545 -44.08 -18.86 28.94
CA PRO A 545 -45.08 -18.63 27.89
C PRO A 545 -44.58 -17.68 26.79
N GLY A 546 -44.81 -18.05 25.52
CA GLY A 546 -44.39 -17.28 24.36
C GLY A 546 -42.88 -17.26 24.08
N PHE A 547 -42.07 -17.97 24.88
CA PHE A 547 -40.60 -17.93 24.76
C PHE A 547 -40.09 -18.37 23.38
N TYR A 548 -40.70 -19.40 22.79
CA TYR A 548 -40.28 -19.94 21.49
C TYR A 548 -40.95 -19.27 20.29
N ASP A 549 -41.84 -18.29 20.48
CA ASP A 549 -42.61 -17.67 19.37
C ASP A 549 -41.70 -16.95 18.36
N HIS A 550 -40.56 -16.46 18.83
CA HIS A 550 -39.54 -15.77 18.02
C HIS A 550 -38.25 -16.58 17.85
N VAL A 551 -38.20 -17.82 18.36
CA VAL A 551 -37.06 -18.71 18.16
C VAL A 551 -37.29 -19.48 16.87
N TRP A 552 -36.47 -19.22 15.86
CA TRP A 552 -36.58 -19.95 14.60
C TRP A 552 -36.35 -21.45 14.79
N PRO A 553 -36.96 -22.32 13.97
CA PRO A 553 -36.67 -23.76 13.97
C PRO A 553 -35.37 -24.07 13.23
N GLN A 554 -34.74 -25.21 13.53
CA GLN A 554 -33.54 -25.65 12.81
C GLN A 554 -33.90 -26.00 11.37
N ILE A 555 -33.11 -25.52 10.41
CA ILE A 555 -33.24 -25.93 9.01
C ILE A 555 -32.45 -27.23 8.75
N GLU A 556 -32.83 -27.97 7.72
CA GLU A 556 -32.23 -29.29 7.46
C GLU A 556 -30.73 -29.22 7.14
N ALA A 557 -30.30 -28.14 6.47
CA ALA A 557 -28.89 -27.88 6.19
C ALA A 557 -28.05 -27.71 7.48
N GLU A 558 -28.60 -27.06 8.52
CA GLU A 558 -27.91 -26.91 9.82
C GLU A 558 -27.74 -28.26 10.51
N LYS A 559 -28.77 -29.12 10.45
CA LYS A 559 -28.70 -30.46 11.05
C LYS A 559 -27.64 -31.32 10.39
N GLU A 560 -27.53 -31.25 9.06
CA GLU A 560 -26.50 -31.97 8.31
C GLU A 560 -25.09 -31.52 8.72
N LEU A 561 -24.86 -30.21 8.90
CA LEU A 561 -23.60 -29.67 9.41
C LEU A 561 -23.26 -30.22 10.80
N TYR A 562 -24.25 -30.27 11.73
CA TYR A 562 -24.01 -30.84 13.05
C TYR A 562 -23.73 -32.35 12.99
N SER A 563 -24.34 -33.08 12.07
CA SER A 563 -24.04 -34.50 11.83
C SER A 563 -22.60 -34.70 11.35
N GLN A 564 -22.09 -33.84 10.47
CA GLN A 564 -20.69 -33.88 10.02
C GLN A 564 -19.73 -33.54 11.17
N LEU A 565 -20.04 -32.50 11.94
CA LEU A 565 -19.24 -32.09 13.10
C LEU A 565 -19.22 -33.15 14.20
N ALA A 566 -20.29 -33.93 14.35
CA ALA A 566 -20.34 -35.03 15.30
C ALA A 566 -19.29 -36.11 14.96
N THR A 567 -19.05 -36.37 13.68
CA THR A 567 -18.01 -37.30 13.22
C THR A 567 -16.60 -36.79 13.56
N ILE A 568 -16.36 -35.48 13.42
CA ILE A 568 -15.05 -34.86 13.68
C ILE A 568 -14.77 -34.79 15.19
N THR A 569 -15.74 -34.33 15.96
CA THR A 569 -15.57 -34.02 17.39
C THR A 569 -15.83 -35.20 18.32
N GLN A 570 -16.34 -36.32 17.78
CA GLN A 570 -16.76 -37.50 18.55
C GLN A 570 -17.80 -37.18 19.63
N LYS A 571 -18.61 -36.13 19.40
CA LYS A 571 -19.69 -35.70 20.29
C LYS A 571 -21.03 -35.73 19.54
N PRO A 572 -22.15 -36.00 20.21
CA PRO A 572 -23.46 -36.03 19.54
C PRO A 572 -23.82 -34.69 18.89
N ALA A 573 -24.46 -34.72 17.72
CA ALA A 573 -24.96 -33.53 17.04
C ALA A 573 -25.90 -32.69 17.93
N SER A 574 -26.72 -33.35 18.75
CA SER A 574 -27.62 -32.71 19.73
C SER A 574 -26.88 -31.90 20.79
N TYR A 575 -25.69 -32.35 21.22
CA TYR A 575 -24.85 -31.61 22.15
C TYR A 575 -24.32 -30.32 21.52
N MET A 576 -23.89 -30.38 20.25
CA MET A 576 -23.40 -29.20 19.53
C MET A 576 -24.51 -28.19 19.24
N ALA A 577 -25.68 -28.68 18.82
CA ALA A 577 -26.87 -27.85 18.67
C ALA A 577 -27.23 -27.14 19.98
N SER A 578 -27.24 -27.87 21.11
CA SER A 578 -27.49 -27.28 22.45
C SER A 578 -26.44 -26.24 22.86
N ARG A 579 -25.17 -26.50 22.52
CA ARG A 579 -24.06 -25.62 22.87
C ARG A 579 -24.02 -24.33 22.06
N TRP A 580 -24.44 -24.34 20.80
CA TRP A 580 -24.21 -23.22 19.88
C TRP A 580 -25.47 -22.50 19.44
N ARG A 581 -26.63 -23.16 19.46
CA ARG A 581 -27.83 -22.67 18.78
C ARG A 581 -29.07 -22.73 19.63
N GLU A 582 -29.33 -23.84 20.32
CA GLU A 582 -30.58 -23.94 21.08
C GLU A 582 -30.56 -23.01 22.29
N PRO A 583 -31.73 -22.46 22.65
CA PRO A 583 -31.88 -21.75 23.90
C PRO A 583 -31.57 -22.65 25.10
N ALA A 584 -30.93 -22.09 26.12
CA ALA A 584 -30.59 -22.81 27.33
C ALA A 584 -30.83 -21.93 28.56
N LEU A 585 -31.34 -22.53 29.64
CA LEU A 585 -31.53 -21.88 30.93
C LEU A 585 -30.65 -22.55 31.96
N THR A 586 -29.90 -21.74 32.70
CA THR A 586 -29.02 -22.20 33.78
C THR A 586 -29.41 -21.51 35.08
N ILE A 587 -29.51 -22.30 36.15
CA ILE A 587 -29.65 -21.81 37.53
C ILE A 587 -28.25 -21.88 38.15
N HIS A 588 -27.72 -20.73 38.57
CA HIS A 588 -26.35 -20.62 39.06
C HIS A 588 -26.25 -20.88 40.55
N ASN A 589 -27.18 -20.32 41.32
CA ASN A 589 -27.19 -20.45 42.78
C ASN A 589 -28.62 -20.30 43.34
N VAL A 590 -28.77 -20.71 44.60
CA VAL A 590 -29.92 -20.39 45.45
C VAL A 590 -29.36 -19.99 46.81
N GLU A 591 -29.54 -18.71 47.16
CA GLU A 591 -29.03 -18.10 48.39
C GLU A 591 -30.21 -17.79 49.31
N VAL A 592 -29.99 -17.93 50.63
CA VAL A 592 -31.03 -17.77 51.65
C VAL A 592 -30.61 -16.72 52.67
N SER A 593 -31.57 -16.05 53.29
CA SER A 593 -31.31 -15.14 54.41
C SER A 593 -31.03 -15.90 55.71
N GLY A 594 -30.32 -15.25 56.62
CA GLY A 594 -30.02 -15.78 57.95
C GLY A 594 -28.78 -16.69 57.99
N PRO A 595 -28.52 -17.33 59.15
CA PRO A 595 -27.41 -18.27 59.26
C PRO A 595 -27.71 -19.54 58.45
N ASN A 596 -26.73 -20.02 57.66
CA ASN A 596 -26.80 -21.26 56.87
C ASN A 596 -26.86 -22.53 57.75
N ASN A 597 -27.88 -22.66 58.60
CA ASN A 597 -28.13 -23.81 59.46
C ASN A 597 -29.45 -24.50 59.07
N SER A 598 -29.58 -25.78 59.40
CA SER A 598 -30.74 -26.59 59.01
C SER A 598 -32.01 -26.30 59.80
N THR A 599 -31.96 -25.40 60.78
CA THR A 599 -33.10 -25.10 61.67
C THR A 599 -33.79 -23.79 61.35
N VAL A 600 -33.31 -23.01 60.38
CA VAL A 600 -33.90 -21.71 59.98
C VAL A 600 -34.78 -21.86 58.73
N ILE A 601 -35.97 -21.26 58.80
CA ILE A 601 -36.81 -20.92 57.65
C ILE A 601 -36.39 -19.51 57.20
N PRO A 602 -35.81 -19.35 56.01
CA PRO A 602 -35.35 -18.05 55.55
C PRO A 602 -36.53 -17.13 55.24
N GLY A 603 -36.41 -15.87 55.65
CA GLY A 603 -37.33 -14.79 55.28
C GLY A 603 -37.21 -14.38 53.81
N THR A 604 -36.02 -14.53 53.20
CA THR A 604 -35.78 -14.22 51.79
C THR A 604 -34.93 -15.31 51.13
N VAL A 605 -35.27 -15.65 49.89
CA VAL A 605 -34.49 -16.55 49.03
C VAL A 605 -34.26 -15.89 47.68
N ASN A 606 -33.02 -15.87 47.23
CA ASN A 606 -32.59 -15.27 45.96
C ASN A 606 -31.97 -16.36 45.07
N SER A 607 -32.25 -16.33 43.77
CA SER A 607 -31.62 -17.20 42.77
C SER A 607 -31.21 -16.41 41.54
N GLN A 608 -29.96 -16.60 41.11
CA GLN A 608 -29.48 -16.07 39.83
C GLN A 608 -29.69 -17.10 38.73
N ILE A 609 -30.34 -16.67 37.65
CA ILE A 609 -30.54 -17.47 36.45
C ILE A 609 -30.00 -16.75 35.22
N SER A 610 -29.57 -17.50 34.21
CA SER A 610 -29.25 -16.97 32.90
C SER A 610 -29.96 -17.72 31.80
N LEU A 611 -30.42 -16.99 30.78
CA LEU A 611 -30.96 -17.55 29.55
C LEU A 611 -30.03 -17.21 28.39
N ARG A 612 -29.57 -18.22 27.67
CA ARG A 612 -28.91 -18.10 26.36
C ARG A 612 -29.99 -18.25 25.29
N ILE A 613 -30.08 -17.32 24.34
CA ILE A 613 -31.12 -17.29 23.29
C ILE A 613 -30.46 -17.25 21.92
#